data_AF-A0A3R7D7L2-F1
#
_entry.id   AF-A0A3R7D7L2-F1
#
_cell.length_a   1.000
_cell.length_b   1.000
_cell.length_c   1.000
_cell.angle_alpha   90.00
_cell.angle_beta   90.00
_cell.angle_gamma   90.00
#
_symmetry.space_group_name_H-M   'P 1'
#
loop_
_entity.id
_entity.type
_entity.pdbx_description
1 polymer ?
#
loop_
_entity_poly.entity_id
_entity_poly.type
_entity_poly.pdbx_seq_one_letter_code
_entity_poly.pdbx_strand_id
1 'polypeptide(L)'
;MNGPKENILLTKAFEISYATIRIAASIPNAKIREELEGIAFELLGFVANGEYGRAERKLSAEEHLVRLLGDTGMLNHRTVSILAREMRELVSGFANRQGKSEPEEVPIEKIFKAVAESSSEDRRKSGKTLPVSRGLIPGTGADSLDTSHGEFRKVGQEAFLREHDLKQGAKIRQSAIVDKVRQIGNCRLKDLEGLFPLTSERTIRYDLQHLTEQGVIERVGAGGPATYYRLRDAVQAGSQVLVTSQQEKSL
;
A
#
# COMPACT_ATOMS: atom_id res chain seq x y z
N MET A 1 12.26 31.70 -3.59
CA MET A 1 13.17 30.83 -4.37
C MET A 1 13.36 29.56 -3.58
N ASN A 2 12.65 28.51 -3.96
CA ASN A 2 12.60 27.24 -3.24
C ASN A 2 13.92 26.50 -3.47
N GLY A 3 14.70 26.32 -2.40
CA GLY A 3 16.03 25.73 -2.49
C GLY A 3 16.01 24.23 -2.85
N PRO A 4 17.14 23.64 -3.29
CA PRO A 4 17.23 22.24 -3.72
C PRO A 4 16.77 21.22 -2.67
N LYS A 5 16.82 21.57 -1.38
CA LYS A 5 16.34 20.73 -0.28
C LYS A 5 14.81 20.65 -0.16
N GLU A 6 14.06 21.59 -0.76
CA GLU A 6 12.58 21.59 -0.69
C GLU A 6 12.00 20.54 -1.63
N ASN A 7 12.72 20.31 -2.74
CA ASN A 7 12.42 19.27 -3.69
C ASN A 7 12.48 17.86 -3.04
N ILE A 8 13.46 17.61 -2.15
CA ILE A 8 13.66 16.27 -1.56
C ILE A 8 12.46 15.83 -0.71
N LEU A 9 11.94 16.71 0.16
CA LEU A 9 10.78 16.37 1.01
C LEU A 9 9.51 16.18 0.18
N LEU A 10 9.32 17.01 -0.84
CA LEU A 10 8.19 16.89 -1.74
C LEU A 10 8.26 15.61 -2.58
N THR A 11 9.44 15.25 -3.10
CA THR A 11 9.65 13.97 -3.78
C THR A 11 9.35 12.80 -2.86
N LYS A 12 9.83 12.82 -1.61
CA LYS A 12 9.56 11.76 -0.64
C LYS A 12 8.06 11.65 -0.29
N ALA A 13 7.39 12.79 -0.12
CA ALA A 13 5.95 12.82 0.09
C ALA A 13 5.20 12.23 -1.13
N PHE A 14 5.63 12.57 -2.35
CA PHE A 14 5.09 11.98 -3.59
C PHE A 14 5.25 10.46 -3.63
N GLU A 15 6.42 9.94 -3.30
CA GLU A 15 6.68 8.49 -3.26
C GLU A 15 5.78 7.77 -2.25
N ILE A 16 5.62 8.35 -1.05
CA ILE A 16 4.74 7.80 0.00
C ILE A 16 3.29 7.82 -0.47
N SER A 17 2.78 8.97 -0.93
CA SER A 17 1.41 9.10 -1.42
C SER A 17 1.12 8.14 -2.58
N TYR A 18 2.06 7.99 -3.53
CA TYR A 18 1.93 7.03 -4.61
C TYR A 18 1.87 5.58 -4.12
N ALA A 19 2.74 5.21 -3.18
CA ALA A 19 2.73 3.88 -2.56
C ALA A 19 1.41 3.62 -1.81
N THR A 20 0.91 4.59 -1.06
CA THR A 20 -0.36 4.48 -0.33
C THR A 20 -1.54 4.26 -1.29
N ILE A 21 -1.66 5.05 -2.36
CA ILE A 21 -2.73 4.88 -3.36
C ILE A 21 -2.65 3.49 -4.01
N ARG A 22 -1.44 3.04 -4.36
CA ARG A 22 -1.20 1.70 -4.93
C ARG A 22 -1.65 0.59 -3.98
N ILE A 23 -1.44 0.75 -2.69
CA ILE A 23 -1.83 -0.21 -1.67
C ILE A 23 -3.34 -0.15 -1.43
N ALA A 24 -3.94 1.04 -1.38
CA ALA A 24 -5.37 1.25 -1.21
C ALA A 24 -6.19 0.54 -2.29
N ALA A 25 -5.69 0.48 -3.53
CA ALA A 25 -6.29 -0.27 -4.62
C ALA A 25 -6.45 -1.78 -4.34
N SER A 26 -5.62 -2.36 -3.48
CA SER A 26 -5.70 -3.78 -3.08
C SER A 26 -6.68 -4.05 -1.94
N ILE A 27 -7.21 -3.01 -1.29
CA ILE A 27 -8.10 -3.14 -0.14
C ILE A 27 -9.55 -3.37 -0.63
N PRO A 28 -10.26 -4.39 -0.11
CA PRO A 28 -11.63 -4.67 -0.55
C PRO A 28 -12.64 -3.62 -0.08
N ASN A 29 -12.44 -3.03 1.10
CA ASN A 29 -13.37 -2.05 1.67
C ASN A 29 -13.19 -0.67 1.00
N ALA A 30 -14.22 -0.22 0.28
CA ALA A 30 -14.20 1.04 -0.46
C ALA A 30 -14.01 2.27 0.44
N LYS A 31 -14.65 2.31 1.62
CA LYS A 31 -14.54 3.45 2.55
C LYS A 31 -13.11 3.61 3.06
N ILE A 32 -12.45 2.50 3.38
CA ILE A 32 -11.05 2.50 3.84
C ILE A 32 -10.11 2.94 2.71
N ARG A 33 -10.36 2.48 1.48
CA ARG A 33 -9.60 2.90 0.31
C ARG A 33 -9.72 4.41 0.08
N GLU A 34 -10.94 4.94 0.07
CA GLU A 34 -11.19 6.38 -0.09
C GLU A 34 -10.50 7.20 1.00
N GLU A 35 -10.54 6.74 2.26
CA GLU A 35 -9.85 7.41 3.38
C GLU A 35 -8.32 7.44 3.17
N LEU A 36 -7.71 6.32 2.80
CA LEU A 36 -6.26 6.26 2.54
C LEU A 36 -5.84 7.14 1.36
N GLU A 37 -6.61 7.11 0.28
CA GLU A 37 -6.36 7.95 -0.89
C GLU A 37 -6.50 9.44 -0.52
N GLY A 38 -7.53 9.80 0.26
CA GLY A 38 -7.72 11.15 0.77
C GLY A 38 -6.54 11.65 1.59
N ILE A 39 -6.06 10.85 2.54
CA ILE A 39 -4.87 11.19 3.35
C ILE A 39 -3.64 11.38 2.46
N ALA A 40 -3.43 10.51 1.47
CA ALA A 40 -2.30 10.59 0.54
C ALA A 40 -2.30 11.89 -0.28
N PHE A 41 -3.46 12.35 -0.75
CA PHE A 41 -3.57 13.62 -1.47
C PHE A 41 -3.36 14.83 -0.57
N GLU A 42 -3.94 14.82 0.64
CA GLU A 42 -3.77 15.89 1.61
C GLU A 42 -2.31 16.06 2.03
N LEU A 43 -1.58 14.94 2.23
CA LEU A 43 -0.15 14.96 2.55
C LEU A 43 0.65 15.77 1.53
N LEU A 44 0.41 15.55 0.24
CA LEU A 44 1.08 16.31 -0.83
C LEU A 44 0.77 17.80 -0.75
N GLY A 45 -0.51 18.13 -0.53
CA GLY A 45 -0.94 19.52 -0.35
C GLY A 45 -0.23 20.20 0.81
N PHE A 46 -0.15 19.54 1.97
CA PHE A 46 0.52 20.11 3.15
C PHE A 46 2.03 20.27 2.94
N VAL A 47 2.70 19.28 2.35
CA VAL A 47 4.15 19.37 2.12
C VAL A 47 4.49 20.43 1.06
N ALA A 48 3.71 20.52 -0.02
CA ALA A 48 3.89 21.51 -1.07
C ALA A 48 3.71 22.96 -0.56
N ASN A 49 2.80 23.15 0.40
CA ASN A 49 2.55 24.46 1.02
C ASN A 49 3.46 24.76 2.23
N GLY A 50 4.39 23.85 2.58
CA GLY A 50 5.26 24.01 3.75
C GLY A 50 4.55 23.85 5.10
N GLU A 51 3.33 23.31 5.12
CA GLU A 51 2.52 23.09 6.33
C GLU A 51 2.93 21.79 7.06
N TYR A 52 4.21 21.68 7.41
CA TYR A 52 4.80 20.45 7.93
C TYR A 52 4.15 19.93 9.22
N GLY A 53 3.65 20.81 10.10
CA GLY A 53 2.94 20.38 11.31
C GLY A 53 1.57 19.73 11.04
N ARG A 54 0.92 20.06 9.91
CA ARG A 54 -0.29 19.35 9.46
C ARG A 54 0.07 18.05 8.76
N ALA A 55 1.11 18.07 7.92
CA ALA A 55 1.64 16.88 7.27
C ALA A 55 2.04 15.79 8.27
N GLU A 56 2.71 16.16 9.37
CA GLU A 56 3.11 15.26 10.45
C GLU A 56 1.91 14.57 11.11
N ARG A 57 0.86 15.32 11.46
CA ARG A 57 -0.37 14.76 12.04
C ARG A 57 -1.06 13.79 11.08
N LYS A 58 -1.05 14.10 9.78
CA LYS A 58 -1.63 13.25 8.75
C LYS A 58 -0.83 11.97 8.55
N LEU A 59 0.50 12.06 8.48
CA LEU A 59 1.38 10.88 8.44
C LEU A 59 1.19 9.98 9.66
N SER A 60 1.05 10.57 10.85
CA SER A 60 0.77 9.80 12.06
C SER A 60 -0.57 9.06 11.96
N ALA A 61 -1.64 9.73 11.52
CA ALA A 61 -2.93 9.08 11.30
C ALA A 61 -2.84 7.96 10.24
N GLU A 62 -2.12 8.20 9.15
CA GLU A 62 -1.88 7.24 8.07
C GLU A 62 -1.12 6.01 8.58
N GLU A 63 -0.07 6.20 9.40
CA GLU A 63 0.73 5.13 9.99
C GLU A 63 -0.12 4.23 10.89
N HIS A 64 -0.98 4.81 11.73
CA HIS A 64 -1.89 4.05 12.59
C HIS A 64 -2.92 3.26 11.77
N LEU A 65 -3.48 3.87 10.71
CA LEU A 65 -4.42 3.20 9.83
C LEU A 65 -3.75 2.05 9.08
N VAL A 66 -2.56 2.25 8.51
CA VAL A 66 -1.79 1.22 7.81
C VAL A 66 -1.44 0.07 8.74
N ARG A 67 -1.08 0.34 10.00
CA ARG A 67 -0.85 -0.70 11.02
C ARG A 67 -2.12 -1.49 11.34
N LEU A 68 -3.24 -0.81 11.58
CA LEU A 68 -4.53 -1.46 11.81
C LEU A 68 -4.91 -2.38 10.63
N LEU A 69 -4.63 -1.95 9.41
CA LEU A 69 -4.86 -2.77 8.21
C LEU A 69 -3.90 -3.96 8.11
N GLY A 70 -2.69 -3.84 8.63
CA GLY A 70 -1.77 -4.96 8.82
C GLY A 70 -2.28 -5.98 9.83
N ASP A 71 -2.70 -5.50 11.00
CA ASP A 71 -3.18 -6.35 12.11
C ASP A 71 -4.47 -7.09 11.76
N THR A 72 -5.32 -6.49 10.93
CA THR A 72 -6.54 -7.12 10.40
C THR A 72 -6.29 -8.05 9.21
N GLY A 73 -5.04 -8.18 8.75
CA GLY A 73 -4.66 -9.02 7.61
C GLY A 73 -5.06 -8.46 6.25
N MET A 74 -5.55 -7.22 6.18
CA MET A 74 -5.89 -6.55 4.92
C MET A 74 -4.64 -6.13 4.16
N LEU A 75 -3.52 -5.90 4.85
CA LEU A 75 -2.22 -5.60 4.28
C LEU A 75 -1.15 -6.58 4.74
N ASN A 76 -0.18 -6.84 3.86
CA ASN A 76 1.00 -7.63 4.20
C ASN A 76 1.87 -6.86 5.21
N HIS A 77 2.27 -7.51 6.31
CA HIS A 77 3.15 -6.95 7.33
C HIS A 77 4.43 -6.32 6.77
N ARG A 78 5.02 -6.88 5.71
CA ARG A 78 6.18 -6.31 5.04
C ARG A 78 5.87 -4.94 4.43
N THR A 79 4.73 -4.81 3.75
CA THR A 79 4.27 -3.54 3.17
C THR A 79 4.07 -2.48 4.25
N VAL A 80 3.42 -2.86 5.35
CA VAL A 80 3.22 -2.00 6.53
C VAL A 80 4.55 -1.53 7.10
N SER A 81 5.52 -2.43 7.26
CA SER A 81 6.83 -2.11 7.83
C SER A 81 7.64 -1.14 6.96
N ILE A 82 7.59 -1.31 5.63
CA ILE A 82 8.27 -0.43 4.69
C ILE A 82 7.61 0.94 4.74
N LEU A 83 6.29 1.02 4.55
CA LEU A 83 5.58 2.28 4.49
C LEU A 83 5.73 3.08 5.79
N ALA A 84 5.58 2.43 6.95
CA ALA A 84 5.78 3.06 8.26
C ALA A 84 7.23 3.53 8.49
N ARG A 85 8.24 2.87 7.89
CA ARG A 85 9.63 3.36 7.94
C ARG A 85 9.77 4.63 7.11
N GLU A 86 9.29 4.62 5.86
CA GLU A 86 9.38 5.78 4.96
C GLU A 86 8.64 7.00 5.53
N MET A 87 7.47 6.80 6.15
CA MET A 87 6.71 7.84 6.85
C MET A 87 7.51 8.47 8.00
N ARG A 88 8.16 7.65 8.83
CA ARG A 88 9.01 8.15 9.94
C ARG A 88 10.25 8.90 9.45
N GLU A 89 10.86 8.46 8.35
CA GLU A 89 11.95 9.19 7.70
C GLU A 89 11.49 10.58 7.23
N LEU A 90 10.28 10.67 6.64
CA LEU A 90 9.71 11.94 6.21
C LEU A 90 9.41 12.88 7.40
N VAL A 91 8.82 12.35 8.48
CA VAL A 91 8.58 13.11 9.73
C VAL A 91 9.90 13.64 10.32
N SER A 92 10.94 12.81 10.35
CA SER A 92 12.29 13.24 10.79
C SER A 92 12.84 14.37 9.91
N GLY A 93 12.55 14.32 8.61
CA GLY A 93 12.86 15.40 7.66
C GLY A 93 12.15 16.72 7.96
N PHE A 94 10.91 16.67 8.49
CA PHE A 94 10.17 17.87 8.90
C PHE A 94 10.75 18.54 10.14
N ALA A 95 11.14 17.75 11.15
CA ALA A 95 11.72 18.26 12.40
C ALA A 95 13.01 19.05 12.14
N ASN A 96 13.88 18.53 11.28
CA ASN A 96 15.13 19.17 10.86
C ASN A 96 14.92 20.54 10.18
N ARG A 97 13.73 20.81 9.62
CA ARG A 97 13.40 22.09 8.98
C ARG A 97 12.70 23.08 9.89
N GLN A 98 11.88 22.59 10.82
CA GLN A 98 11.17 23.47 11.75
C GLN A 98 12.10 24.06 12.82
N GLY A 99 13.38 23.65 12.89
CA GLY A 99 14.32 24.11 13.90
C GLY A 99 13.83 23.80 15.33
N LYS A 100 12.89 22.87 15.47
CA LYS A 100 12.32 22.49 16.75
C LYS A 100 13.34 21.67 17.52
N SER A 101 13.82 22.28 18.60
CA SER A 101 14.36 21.63 19.78
C SER A 101 13.46 20.49 20.23
N GLU A 102 14.06 19.48 20.86
CA GLU A 102 13.46 18.25 21.38
C GLU A 102 11.96 18.35 21.73
N PRO A 103 11.15 17.33 21.36
CA PRO A 103 9.76 17.29 21.75
C PRO A 103 9.68 17.27 23.28
N GLU A 104 8.97 18.24 23.84
CA GLU A 104 8.54 18.23 25.24
C GLU A 104 7.66 16.99 25.42
N GLU A 105 8.22 15.92 25.99
CA GLU A 105 7.50 14.70 26.29
C GLU A 105 6.29 15.08 27.15
N VAL A 106 5.08 14.94 26.61
CA VAL A 106 3.87 15.06 27.41
C VAL A 106 3.80 13.78 28.24
N PRO A 107 4.04 13.83 29.57
CA PRO A 107 4.05 12.62 30.37
C PRO A 107 2.61 12.12 30.47
N ILE A 108 2.32 11.07 29.71
CA ILE A 108 1.03 10.36 29.70
C ILE A 108 0.63 9.93 31.13
N GLU A 109 1.62 9.75 32.02
CA GLU A 109 1.45 9.50 33.44
C GLU A 109 0.63 10.57 34.17
N LYS A 110 0.70 11.85 33.76
CA LYS A 110 -0.13 12.91 34.34
C LYS A 110 -1.61 12.79 33.96
N ILE A 111 -1.91 12.23 32.78
CA ILE A 111 -3.28 12.01 32.31
C ILE A 111 -3.93 10.87 33.11
N PHE A 112 -3.19 9.80 33.38
CA PHE A 112 -3.70 8.68 34.19
C PHE A 112 -3.75 8.99 35.69
N LYS A 113 -2.87 9.86 36.21
CA LYS A 113 -2.91 10.28 37.61
C LYS A 113 -4.13 11.16 37.93
N ALA A 114 -4.55 12.01 36.98
CA ALA A 114 -5.76 12.84 37.13
C ALA A 114 -7.06 12.02 37.18
N VAL A 115 -7.12 10.88 36.48
CA VAL A 115 -8.29 9.98 36.50
C VAL A 115 -8.34 9.14 37.79
N ALA A 116 -7.19 8.81 38.36
CA ALA A 116 -7.12 8.09 39.64
C ALA A 116 -7.50 8.99 40.83
N GLU A 117 -7.14 10.28 40.79
CA GLU A 117 -7.38 11.23 41.89
C GLU A 117 -8.82 11.79 41.89
N SER A 118 -9.56 11.76 40.78
CA SER A 118 -10.96 12.21 40.71
C SER A 118 -11.99 11.19 41.23
N SER A 119 -11.54 10.03 41.74
CA SER A 119 -12.43 8.91 42.11
C SER A 119 -12.61 8.72 43.61
N SER A 120 -12.00 9.56 44.46
CA SER A 120 -11.98 9.34 45.91
C SER A 120 -12.28 10.59 46.72
N GLU A 121 -13.33 11.35 46.38
CA GLU A 121 -13.89 12.36 47.28
C GLU A 121 -15.33 12.69 46.85
N ASP A 122 -16.31 11.91 47.36
CA ASP A 122 -17.48 12.46 48.06
C ASP A 122 -18.57 11.38 48.26
N ARG A 123 -18.45 10.70 49.40
CA ARG A 123 -19.60 10.08 50.07
C ARG A 123 -19.67 10.67 51.47
N ARG A 124 -20.55 11.65 51.70
CA ARG A 124 -21.40 11.76 52.92
C ARG A 124 -22.37 12.96 52.90
N LYS A 125 -23.65 12.61 52.76
CA LYS A 125 -24.82 13.04 53.56
C LYS A 125 -25.67 14.28 53.19
N SER A 126 -26.98 14.05 53.37
CA SER A 126 -28.14 14.96 53.49
C SER A 126 -28.72 15.44 52.16
N GLY A 127 -29.95 15.12 51.76
CA GLY A 127 -31.18 14.93 52.53
C GLY A 127 -31.98 16.24 52.55
N LYS A 128 -32.91 16.44 51.59
CA LYS A 128 -34.17 17.19 51.75
C LYS A 128 -35.04 17.13 50.49
N THR A 129 -36.34 17.06 50.77
CA THR A 129 -37.51 16.83 49.92
C THR A 129 -37.94 18.03 49.06
N LEU A 130 -38.45 17.73 47.85
CA LEU A 130 -39.60 18.27 47.06
C LEU A 130 -40.05 19.75 47.24
N PRO A 131 -40.44 20.45 46.15
CA PRO A 131 -41.80 20.26 45.63
C PRO A 131 -41.98 20.23 44.10
N VAL A 132 -43.06 19.55 43.76
CA VAL A 132 -43.82 19.50 42.51
C VAL A 132 -44.15 20.89 41.97
N SER A 133 -44.00 21.11 40.66
CA SER A 133 -44.87 22.01 39.90
C SER A 133 -44.93 21.60 38.43
N ARG A 134 -46.12 21.83 37.88
CA ARG A 134 -46.74 21.20 36.72
C ARG A 134 -47.02 22.31 35.70
N GLY A 135 -46.74 22.07 34.42
CA GLY A 135 -47.21 22.86 33.27
C GLY A 135 -46.55 22.34 31.98
N LEU A 136 -47.24 21.70 31.02
CA LEU A 136 -48.11 22.28 29.96
C LEU A 136 -47.37 23.35 29.13
N ILE A 137 -47.21 23.36 27.79
CA ILE A 137 -47.50 22.53 26.59
C ILE A 137 -46.52 23.05 25.46
N PRO A 138 -46.79 23.04 24.12
CA PRO A 138 -46.73 22.01 23.04
C PRO A 138 -45.72 22.30 21.88
N GLY A 139 -45.51 21.30 20.98
CA GLY A 139 -45.34 21.39 19.50
C GLY A 139 -44.18 22.24 18.93
N THR A 140 -43.61 22.04 17.73
CA THR A 140 -44.07 21.51 16.44
C THR A 140 -42.89 21.66 15.44
N GLY A 141 -42.86 20.85 14.37
CA GLY A 141 -42.08 21.10 13.13
C GLY A 141 -40.78 20.29 13.05
N ALA A 142 -40.68 19.19 12.28
CA ALA A 142 -40.72 19.11 10.81
C ALA A 142 -39.64 19.98 10.14
N ASP A 143 -38.51 19.37 9.78
CA ASP A 143 -37.98 19.59 8.43
C ASP A 143 -37.14 18.40 7.95
N SER A 144 -37.29 18.15 6.67
CA SER A 144 -36.89 16.95 5.92
C SER A 144 -36.22 17.42 4.65
N LEU A 145 -34.99 16.99 4.39
CA LEU A 145 -34.29 17.16 3.11
C LEU A 145 -33.45 15.89 2.91
N ASP A 146 -33.94 14.91 2.16
CA ASP A 146 -34.04 14.80 0.70
C ASP A 146 -32.84 14.02 0.15
N THR A 147 -33.11 12.73 -0.03
CA THR A 147 -32.28 11.77 -0.72
C THR A 147 -32.86 11.68 -2.14
N SER A 148 -32.12 12.12 -3.15
CA SER A 148 -32.46 11.81 -4.53
C SER A 148 -31.25 11.44 -5.39
N HIS A 149 -31.52 10.43 -6.21
CA HIS A 149 -30.66 9.64 -7.07
C HIS A 149 -29.97 10.43 -8.18
N GLY A 150 -28.75 10.02 -8.51
CA GLY A 150 -28.06 10.35 -9.75
C GLY A 150 -27.17 9.20 -10.22
N GLU A 151 -27.78 8.14 -10.77
CA GLU A 151 -27.07 7.13 -11.56
C GLU A 151 -26.48 7.79 -12.82
N PHE A 152 -25.16 7.89 -12.93
CA PHE A 152 -24.48 8.21 -14.19
C PHE A 152 -23.41 7.15 -14.51
N ARG A 153 -23.64 6.46 -15.63
CA ARG A 153 -22.80 5.42 -16.26
C ARG A 153 -21.35 5.88 -16.43
N LYS A 154 -20.41 5.26 -15.70
CA LYS A 154 -18.94 5.35 -15.92
C LYS A 154 -18.30 3.98 -16.20
N VAL A 155 -18.85 3.18 -17.11
CA VAL A 155 -18.36 1.80 -17.35
C VAL A 155 -17.24 1.73 -18.41
N GLY A 156 -16.89 2.83 -19.10
CA GLY A 156 -15.96 2.77 -20.24
C GLY A 156 -14.48 3.06 -19.95
N GLN A 157 -14.17 3.98 -19.03
CA GLN A 157 -12.84 4.61 -18.98
C GLN A 157 -11.90 3.97 -17.94
N GLU A 158 -12.44 3.45 -16.83
CA GLU A 158 -11.65 2.77 -15.81
C GLU A 158 -11.13 1.41 -16.26
N ALA A 159 -11.85 0.72 -17.15
CA ALA A 159 -11.41 -0.56 -17.71
C ALA A 159 -10.16 -0.39 -18.58
N PHE A 160 -10.10 0.68 -19.38
CA PHE A 160 -8.98 0.97 -20.28
C PHE A 160 -7.70 1.38 -19.51
N LEU A 161 -7.86 2.21 -18.47
CA LEU A 161 -6.74 2.61 -17.60
C LEU A 161 -6.22 1.43 -16.75
N ARG A 162 -7.12 0.60 -16.20
CA ARG A 162 -6.73 -0.62 -15.48
C ARG A 162 -5.98 -1.61 -16.35
N GLU A 163 -6.39 -1.81 -17.60
CA GLU A 163 -5.72 -2.77 -18.49
C GLU A 163 -4.29 -2.31 -18.86
N HIS A 164 -4.11 -1.01 -19.07
CA HIS A 164 -2.79 -0.43 -19.39
C HIS A 164 -1.83 -0.49 -18.19
N ASP A 165 -2.30 -0.17 -16.98
CA ASP A 165 -1.49 -0.23 -15.76
C ASP A 165 -1.11 -1.66 -15.36
N LEU A 166 -2.01 -2.63 -15.59
CA LEU A 166 -1.73 -4.05 -15.39
C LEU A 166 -0.70 -4.57 -16.41
N LYS A 167 -0.78 -4.14 -17.67
CA LYS A 167 0.19 -4.48 -18.73
C LYS A 167 1.56 -3.85 -18.48
N GLN A 168 1.62 -2.59 -18.03
CA GLN A 168 2.88 -1.96 -17.65
C GLN A 168 3.49 -2.61 -16.41
N GLY A 169 2.68 -2.92 -15.39
CA GLY A 169 3.12 -3.65 -14.22
C GLY A 169 3.64 -5.05 -14.54
N ALA A 170 3.06 -5.73 -15.54
CA ALA A 170 3.55 -7.01 -16.03
C ALA A 170 4.92 -6.89 -16.71
N LYS A 171 5.12 -5.88 -17.57
CA LYS A 171 6.42 -5.66 -18.24
C LYS A 171 7.53 -5.36 -17.25
N ILE A 172 7.30 -4.47 -16.29
CA ILE A 172 8.29 -4.11 -15.25
C ILE A 172 8.66 -5.35 -14.41
N ARG A 173 7.66 -6.16 -14.06
CA ARG A 173 7.87 -7.40 -13.31
C ARG A 173 8.65 -8.43 -14.13
N GLN A 174 8.30 -8.61 -15.40
CA GLN A 174 9.00 -9.51 -16.32
C GLN A 174 10.48 -9.12 -16.49
N SER A 175 10.79 -7.83 -16.65
CA SER A 175 12.18 -7.36 -16.68
C SER A 175 12.94 -7.68 -15.39
N ALA A 176 12.31 -7.48 -14.23
CA ALA A 176 12.93 -7.80 -12.95
C ALA A 176 13.17 -9.32 -12.79
N ILE A 177 12.26 -10.17 -13.30
CA ILE A 177 12.45 -11.63 -13.33
C ILE A 177 13.68 -11.98 -14.18
N VAL A 178 13.81 -11.41 -15.38
CA VAL A 178 14.95 -11.65 -16.28
C VAL A 178 16.28 -11.25 -15.62
N ASP A 179 16.33 -10.08 -14.98
CA ASP A 179 17.53 -9.61 -14.28
C ASP A 179 17.93 -10.55 -13.14
N LYS A 180 16.95 -11.16 -12.46
CA LYS A 180 17.21 -12.12 -11.38
C LYS A 180 17.66 -13.48 -11.89
N VAL A 181 17.05 -13.97 -12.96
CA VAL A 181 17.53 -15.17 -13.65
C VAL A 181 18.97 -14.96 -14.13
N ARG A 182 19.32 -13.75 -14.61
CA ARG A 182 20.71 -13.39 -14.96
C ARG A 182 21.67 -13.46 -13.79
N GLN A 183 21.28 -12.96 -12.62
CA GLN A 183 22.14 -12.91 -11.43
C GLN A 183 22.36 -14.30 -10.80
N ILE A 184 21.31 -15.11 -10.75
CA ILE A 184 21.34 -16.43 -10.10
C ILE A 184 21.83 -17.52 -11.08
N GLY A 185 21.65 -17.30 -12.39
CA GLY A 185 21.95 -18.27 -13.44
C GLY A 185 20.86 -19.33 -13.56
N ASN A 186 20.75 -20.21 -12.56
CA ASN A 186 19.76 -21.29 -12.51
C ASN A 186 18.72 -20.99 -11.43
N CYS A 187 17.60 -20.40 -11.82
CA CYS A 187 16.59 -19.91 -10.90
C CYS A 187 15.38 -20.85 -10.85
N ARG A 188 14.97 -21.27 -9.64
CA ARG A 188 13.74 -22.06 -9.45
C ARG A 188 12.55 -21.13 -9.18
N LEU A 189 11.35 -21.65 -9.37
CA LEU A 189 10.12 -20.91 -9.07
C LEU A 189 10.07 -20.42 -7.61
N LYS A 190 10.49 -21.27 -6.67
CA LYS A 190 10.59 -20.91 -5.24
C LYS A 190 11.55 -19.75 -4.97
N ASP A 191 12.62 -19.62 -5.76
CA ASP A 191 13.58 -18.52 -5.59
C ASP A 191 12.95 -17.19 -6.03
N LEU A 192 12.07 -17.22 -7.05
CA LEU A 192 11.32 -16.06 -7.53
C LEU A 192 10.17 -15.69 -6.59
N GLU A 193 9.47 -16.67 -6.02
CA GLU A 193 8.40 -16.42 -5.02
C GLU A 193 8.92 -15.58 -3.83
N GLY A 194 10.13 -15.85 -3.34
CA GLY A 194 10.74 -15.08 -2.26
C GLY A 194 11.06 -13.62 -2.62
N LEU A 195 11.27 -13.34 -3.91
CA LEU A 195 11.64 -12.02 -4.42
C LEU A 195 10.43 -11.18 -4.82
N PHE A 196 9.31 -11.81 -5.17
CA PHE A 196 8.08 -11.15 -5.62
C PHE A 196 6.89 -11.48 -4.70
N PRO A 197 6.92 -11.10 -3.41
CA PRO A 197 5.90 -11.49 -2.43
C PRO A 197 4.51 -10.89 -2.68
N LEU A 198 4.41 -9.87 -3.55
CA LEU A 198 3.14 -9.25 -3.95
C LEU A 198 2.53 -9.91 -5.20
N THR A 199 3.19 -10.90 -5.77
CA THR A 199 2.77 -11.59 -6.98
C THR A 199 2.43 -13.04 -6.64
N SER A 200 1.25 -13.50 -7.02
CA SER A 200 0.89 -14.91 -6.81
C SER A 200 1.83 -15.83 -7.59
N GLU A 201 2.10 -17.02 -7.08
CA GLU A 201 2.87 -18.06 -7.80
C GLU A 201 2.30 -18.26 -9.22
N ARG A 202 0.97 -18.26 -9.35
CA ARG A 202 0.29 -18.40 -10.64
C ARG A 202 0.67 -17.30 -11.63
N THR A 203 0.74 -16.05 -11.16
CA THR A 203 1.13 -14.92 -11.99
C THR A 203 2.61 -15.02 -12.40
N ILE A 204 3.50 -15.40 -11.48
CA ILE A 204 4.92 -15.63 -11.80
C ILE A 204 5.06 -16.73 -12.86
N ARG A 205 4.27 -17.81 -12.75
CA ARG A 205 4.25 -18.89 -13.74
C ARG A 205 3.85 -18.40 -15.13
N TYR A 206 2.84 -17.53 -15.21
CA TYR A 206 2.44 -16.93 -16.48
C TYR A 206 3.53 -16.03 -17.06
N ASP A 207 4.20 -15.23 -16.24
CA ASP A 207 5.31 -14.39 -16.71
C ASP A 207 6.48 -15.24 -17.22
N LEU A 208 6.83 -16.32 -16.50
CA LEU A 208 7.87 -17.25 -16.92
C LEU A 208 7.52 -17.97 -18.21
N GLN A 209 6.26 -18.40 -18.36
CA GLN A 209 5.76 -18.95 -19.60
C GLN A 209 5.92 -17.95 -20.74
N HIS A 210 5.47 -16.71 -20.54
CA HIS A 210 5.53 -15.66 -21.55
C HIS A 210 6.97 -15.30 -21.95
N LEU A 211 7.91 -15.27 -20.99
CA LEU A 211 9.34 -15.04 -21.22
C LEU A 211 10.01 -16.23 -21.93
N THR A 212 9.53 -17.45 -21.68
CA THR A 212 10.00 -18.66 -22.35
C THR A 212 9.54 -18.69 -23.80
N GLU A 213 8.26 -18.35 -24.05
CA GLU A 213 7.69 -18.22 -25.40
C GLU A 213 8.38 -17.12 -26.22
N GLN A 214 8.78 -16.02 -25.58
CA GLN A 214 9.61 -14.97 -26.19
C GLN A 214 11.06 -15.38 -26.41
N GLY A 215 11.49 -16.52 -25.86
CA GLY A 215 12.86 -17.02 -26.00
C GLY A 215 13.91 -16.23 -25.22
N VAL A 216 13.51 -15.41 -24.24
CA VAL A 216 14.42 -14.64 -23.38
C VAL A 216 15.06 -15.54 -22.33
N ILE A 217 14.25 -16.46 -21.80
CA ILE A 217 14.69 -17.50 -20.87
C ILE A 217 14.29 -18.86 -21.43
N GLU A 218 14.90 -19.91 -20.90
CA GLU A 218 14.50 -21.28 -21.19
C GLU A 218 14.25 -22.07 -19.90
N ARG A 219 13.27 -22.97 -19.98
CA ARG A 219 12.94 -23.89 -18.90
C ARG A 219 13.72 -25.19 -19.11
N VAL A 220 14.50 -25.57 -18.11
CA VAL A 220 15.30 -26.80 -18.12
C VAL A 220 14.73 -27.81 -17.12
N GLY A 221 14.53 -29.05 -17.58
CA GLY A 221 14.04 -30.18 -16.79
C GLY A 221 12.68 -30.72 -17.26
N ALA A 222 12.49 -32.04 -17.11
CA ALA A 222 11.31 -32.77 -17.60
C ALA A 222 10.03 -32.60 -16.74
N GLY A 223 10.05 -31.72 -15.74
CA GLY A 223 8.96 -31.49 -14.80
C GLY A 223 9.31 -31.83 -13.35
N GLY A 224 8.60 -31.22 -12.40
CA GLY A 224 8.81 -31.45 -10.96
C GLY A 224 9.91 -30.57 -10.33
N PRO A 225 10.41 -30.91 -9.13
CA PRO A 225 11.28 -30.07 -8.31
C PRO A 225 12.69 -29.82 -8.91
N ALA A 226 13.06 -30.59 -9.93
CA ALA A 226 14.29 -30.40 -10.69
C ALA A 226 14.16 -29.32 -11.79
N THR A 227 12.99 -28.70 -11.94
CA THR A 227 12.76 -27.64 -12.94
C THR A 227 13.43 -26.33 -12.50
N TYR A 228 14.19 -25.72 -13.40
CA TYR A 228 14.72 -24.37 -13.23
C TYR A 228 14.68 -23.59 -14.55
N TYR A 229 14.87 -22.28 -14.43
CA TYR A 229 14.88 -21.32 -15.53
C TYR A 229 16.27 -20.67 -15.60
N ARG A 230 16.77 -20.50 -16.82
CA ARG A 230 18.03 -19.79 -17.09
C ARG A 230 17.88 -18.88 -18.30
N LEU A 231 18.80 -17.94 -18.46
CA LEU A 231 18.87 -17.14 -19.68
C LEU A 231 19.14 -18.05 -20.88
N ARG A 232 18.49 -17.75 -22.00
CA ARG A 232 18.78 -18.44 -23.25
C ARG A 232 20.08 -17.90 -23.83
N ASP A 233 21.08 -18.76 -23.97
CA ASP A 233 22.32 -18.38 -24.63
C ASP A 233 22.05 -18.15 -26.12
N ALA A 234 22.40 -16.96 -26.62
CA ALA A 234 22.27 -16.58 -28.02
C ALA A 234 23.01 -17.54 -28.99
N VAL A 235 23.92 -18.36 -28.46
CA VAL A 235 24.73 -19.33 -29.22
C VAL A 235 23.95 -20.61 -29.58
N GLN A 236 22.86 -20.95 -28.87
CA GLN A 236 22.14 -22.23 -29.09
C GLN A 236 20.89 -22.12 -29.99
N ALA A 237 20.50 -20.92 -30.42
CA ALA A 237 19.34 -20.74 -31.31
C ALA A 237 19.57 -21.24 -32.76
N GLY A 238 20.80 -21.61 -33.13
CA GLY A 238 21.17 -22.01 -34.50
C GLY A 238 21.39 -23.51 -34.74
N SER A 239 21.27 -24.40 -33.74
CA SER A 239 21.78 -25.79 -33.88
C SER A 239 20.75 -26.92 -33.68
N GLN A 240 19.45 -26.64 -33.62
CA GLN A 240 18.44 -27.71 -33.46
C GLN A 240 17.43 -27.87 -34.61
N VAL A 241 17.70 -27.31 -35.79
CA VAL A 241 16.97 -27.67 -37.01
C VAL A 241 17.92 -28.41 -37.94
N LEU A 242 18.17 -29.69 -37.67
CA LEU A 242 18.63 -30.73 -38.61
C LEU A 242 19.05 -31.98 -37.82
N VAL A 243 18.08 -32.75 -37.33
CA VAL A 243 18.26 -34.21 -37.29
C VAL A 243 17.12 -34.79 -38.10
N THR A 244 17.47 -34.98 -39.37
CA THR A 244 16.73 -35.66 -40.41
C THR A 244 16.12 -36.97 -39.91
N SER A 245 14.79 -37.00 -39.98
CA SER A 245 14.03 -38.18 -40.41
C SER A 245 14.68 -38.78 -41.66
N GLN A 246 15.34 -39.93 -41.52
CA GLN A 246 15.44 -40.96 -42.56
C GLN A 246 16.17 -42.19 -41.99
N GLN A 247 15.40 -43.19 -41.60
CA GLN A 247 15.76 -44.60 -41.77
C GLN A 247 14.47 -45.43 -41.74
N GLU A 248 13.76 -45.39 -42.87
CA GLU A 248 12.92 -46.50 -43.31
C GLU A 248 13.51 -47.04 -44.62
N LYS A 249 13.59 -48.38 -44.68
CA LYS A 249 13.68 -49.25 -45.88
C LYS A 249 14.99 -49.24 -46.66
N SER A 250 15.72 -50.36 -46.60
CA SER A 250 15.65 -51.40 -47.65
C SER A 250 16.65 -52.54 -47.41
N LEU A 251 16.13 -53.76 -47.59
CA LEU A 251 16.77 -55.05 -47.94
C LEU A 251 17.65 -55.76 -46.91
#